data_AF-A0A7J3WHL5-F1
#
_entry.id   AF-A0A7J3WHL5-F1
#
_cell.length_a   1.000
_cell.length_b   1.000
_cell.length_c   1.000
_cell.angle_alpha   90.00
_cell.angle_beta   90.00
_cell.angle_gamma   90.00
#
_symmetry.space_group_name_H-M   'P 1'
#
loop_
_entity.id
_entity.type
_entity.pdbx_description
1 polymer ?
#
loop_
_entity_poly.entity_id
_entity_poly.type
_entity_poly.pdbx_seq_one_letter_code
_entity_poly.pdbx_strand_id
1 'polypeptide(L)'
;MHGCSVLKDTAEVLRELGYEFYTLVDEIVKPELTDITFSQLVPGLRSAGLEIADKRLYKHQLEAYNILAAGKNLILRSGTGSGKTEAWFAYAARYGANVLAVYPTLALSNDQVNRLNRYCEALGLKASIIDAPTRTRLASSIGMRGLRRDLASSNLVVTNPAYLLSEVKKFGSDRPPLLREFLSRLDLLVLDDIDFYSPRSLAILLAICEILRERVSTRLR
;
A
#
# COMPACT_ATOMS: atom_id res chain seq x y z
N MET A 1 15.37 20.66 -31.32
CA MET A 1 15.23 21.57 -30.16
C MET A 1 13.75 21.70 -29.84
N HIS A 2 13.24 20.97 -28.86
CA HIS A 2 11.86 21.13 -28.37
C HIS A 2 11.95 21.73 -26.96
N GLY A 3 11.31 22.89 -26.80
CA GLY A 3 11.42 23.74 -25.62
C GLY A 3 10.89 23.06 -24.37
N CYS A 4 11.71 23.09 -23.32
CA CYS A 4 11.31 22.82 -21.95
C CYS A 4 10.26 23.88 -21.58
N SER A 5 9.01 23.49 -21.33
CA SER A 5 8.02 24.40 -20.76
C SER A 5 8.56 24.92 -19.43
N VAL A 6 8.72 26.23 -19.32
CA VAL A 6 9.09 26.88 -18.05
C VAL A 6 8.02 26.47 -17.02
N LEU A 7 8.44 25.82 -15.94
CA LEU A 7 7.58 25.52 -14.79
C LEU A 7 7.06 26.86 -14.26
N LYS A 8 5.83 27.23 -14.60
CA LYS A 8 5.15 28.37 -13.99
C LYS A 8 4.85 28.03 -12.53
N ASP A 9 5.16 28.97 -11.64
CA ASP A 9 4.82 28.85 -10.23
C ASP A 9 3.28 28.79 -10.06
N THR A 10 2.78 27.85 -9.26
CA THR A 10 1.34 27.63 -9.11
C THR A 10 0.64 28.85 -8.48
N ALA A 11 1.32 29.58 -7.59
CA ALA A 11 0.78 30.82 -7.01
C ALA A 11 0.66 31.91 -8.08
N GLU A 12 1.61 31.99 -9.01
CA GLU A 12 1.56 32.96 -10.11
C GLU A 12 0.36 32.70 -11.03
N VAL A 13 0.11 31.44 -11.40
CA VAL A 13 -1.05 31.04 -12.19
C VAL A 13 -2.37 31.35 -11.47
N LEU A 14 -2.46 31.08 -10.16
CA LEU A 14 -3.67 31.34 -9.38
C LEU A 14 -3.95 32.85 -9.23
N ARG A 15 -2.91 33.70 -9.15
CA ARG A 15 -3.07 35.16 -9.18
C ARG A 15 -3.51 35.67 -10.54
N GLU A 16 -2.93 35.16 -11.63
CA GLU A 16 -3.36 35.51 -13.01
C GLU A 16 -4.84 35.21 -13.23
N LEU A 17 -5.37 34.15 -12.61
CA LEU A 17 -6.77 33.75 -12.66
C LEU A 17 -7.68 34.52 -11.69
N GLY A 18 -7.15 35.46 -10.90
CA GLY A 18 -7.92 36.31 -9.99
C GLY A 18 -8.36 35.63 -8.69
N TYR A 19 -7.73 34.53 -8.30
CA TYR A 19 -8.04 33.86 -7.03
C TYR A 19 -7.29 34.50 -5.85
N GLU A 20 -7.97 34.62 -4.71
CA GLU A 20 -7.36 34.85 -3.41
C GLU A 20 -6.97 33.50 -2.78
N PHE A 21 -5.74 33.37 -2.31
CA PHE A 21 -5.25 32.15 -1.68
C PHE A 21 -4.12 32.43 -0.68
N TYR A 22 -3.92 31.50 0.25
CA TYR A 22 -2.78 31.49 1.16
C TYR A 22 -1.77 30.45 0.68
N THR A 23 -0.49 30.82 0.69
CA THR A 23 0.59 29.88 0.32
C THR A 23 1.23 29.35 1.59
N LEU A 24 1.25 28.03 1.74
CA LEU A 24 2.04 27.33 2.74
C LEU A 24 3.15 26.60 1.98
N VAL A 25 4.40 27.01 2.21
CA VAL A 25 5.58 26.36 1.62
C VAL A 25 6.31 25.66 2.77
N ASP A 26 6.24 24.34 2.79
CA ASP A 26 7.11 23.56 3.67
C ASP A 26 8.51 23.46 3.05
N GLU A 27 9.56 23.62 3.85
CA GLU A 27 10.93 23.43 3.37
C GLU A 27 11.12 21.99 2.85
N ILE A 28 11.69 21.85 1.66
CA ILE A 28 12.01 20.54 1.08
C ILE A 28 13.15 19.93 1.89
N VAL A 29 12.80 19.12 2.89
CA VAL A 29 13.77 18.25 3.56
C VAL A 29 14.09 17.10 2.61
N LYS A 30 15.24 17.18 1.92
CA LYS A 30 15.73 16.07 1.12
C LYS A 30 16.01 14.88 2.03
N PRO A 31 15.34 13.73 1.86
CA PRO A 31 15.57 12.56 2.69
C PRO A 31 17.02 12.07 2.54
N GLU A 32 17.65 11.74 3.67
CA GLU A 32 19.01 11.19 3.73
C GLU A 32 19.06 9.85 2.98
N LEU A 33 20.01 9.69 2.06
CA LEU A 33 20.22 8.46 1.30
C LEU A 33 21.22 7.54 2.02
N THR A 34 21.02 6.25 1.88
CA THR A 34 21.96 5.20 2.32
C THR A 34 22.85 4.75 1.16
N ASP A 35 23.87 3.96 1.44
CA ASP A 35 24.66 3.28 0.40
C ASP A 35 24.02 1.98 -0.09
N ILE A 36 22.89 1.57 0.50
CA ILE A 36 22.17 0.35 0.14
C ILE A 36 21.19 0.63 -1.00
N THR A 37 21.14 -0.23 -2.01
CA THR A 37 20.17 -0.16 -3.12
C THR A 37 19.03 -1.17 -2.97
N PHE A 38 17.90 -0.92 -3.62
CA PHE A 38 16.77 -1.86 -3.61
C PHE A 38 17.15 -3.25 -4.12
N SER A 39 18.04 -3.36 -5.11
CA SER A 39 18.51 -4.65 -5.62
C SER A 39 19.36 -5.44 -4.63
N GLN A 40 20.00 -4.79 -3.65
CA GLN A 40 20.70 -5.50 -2.58
C GLN A 40 19.71 -6.13 -1.59
N LEU A 41 18.57 -5.47 -1.34
CA LEU A 41 17.50 -6.04 -0.51
C LEU A 41 16.63 -7.02 -1.27
N VAL A 42 16.32 -6.77 -2.54
CA VAL A 42 15.45 -7.59 -3.40
C VAL A 42 16.11 -7.78 -4.76
N PRO A 43 17.03 -8.76 -4.91
CA PRO A 43 17.78 -8.98 -6.17
C PRO A 43 16.90 -9.24 -7.40
N GLY A 44 15.70 -9.76 -7.20
CA GLY A 44 14.71 -9.98 -8.26
C GLY A 44 14.33 -8.70 -9.00
N LEU A 45 14.36 -7.53 -8.35
CA LEU A 45 14.04 -6.25 -8.99
C LEU A 45 15.01 -5.91 -10.13
N ARG A 46 16.30 -6.20 -9.94
CA ARG A 46 17.33 -6.02 -10.99
C ARG A 46 17.14 -7.02 -12.12
N SER A 47 16.88 -8.28 -11.77
CA SER A 47 16.69 -9.36 -12.75
C SER A 47 15.50 -9.09 -13.66
N ALA A 48 14.47 -8.41 -13.14
CA ALA A 48 13.29 -8.00 -13.87
C ALA A 48 13.42 -6.65 -14.61
N GLY A 49 14.59 -6.00 -14.55
CA GLY A 49 14.86 -4.74 -15.25
C GLY A 49 14.12 -3.52 -14.70
N LEU A 50 13.69 -3.54 -13.43
CA LEU A 50 13.01 -2.38 -12.83
C LEU A 50 14.00 -1.28 -12.45
N GLU A 51 13.75 -0.05 -12.90
CA GLU A 51 14.60 1.12 -12.62
C GLU A 51 14.82 1.40 -11.12
N ILE A 52 13.89 0.98 -10.27
CA ILE A 52 14.03 1.16 -8.82
C ILE A 52 15.17 0.30 -8.24
N ALA A 53 15.56 -0.78 -8.92
CA ALA A 53 16.57 -1.72 -8.45
C ALA A 53 17.93 -1.05 -8.13
N ASP A 54 18.32 -0.06 -8.92
CA ASP A 54 19.58 0.68 -8.78
C ASP A 54 19.47 1.91 -7.86
N LYS A 55 18.25 2.27 -7.42
CA LYS A 55 18.07 3.42 -6.52
C LYS A 55 18.54 3.06 -5.12
N ARG A 56 19.26 4.01 -4.52
CA ARG A 56 19.62 3.97 -3.09
C ARG A 56 18.38 4.16 -2.23
N LEU A 57 18.28 3.42 -1.13
CA LEU A 57 17.20 3.60 -0.17
C LEU A 57 17.40 4.90 0.59
N TYR A 58 16.30 5.59 0.87
CA TYR A 58 16.29 6.59 1.93
C TYR A 58 16.49 5.92 3.29
N LYS A 59 17.09 6.63 4.23
CA LYS A 59 17.38 6.14 5.58
C LYS A 59 16.14 5.63 6.29
N HIS A 60 15.02 6.37 6.23
CA HIS A 60 13.76 5.93 6.82
C HIS A 60 13.19 4.67 6.17
N GLN A 61 13.47 4.42 4.87
CA GLN A 61 13.04 3.19 4.21
C GLN A 61 13.84 1.99 4.71
N LEU A 62 15.15 2.14 4.89
CA LEU A 62 16.01 1.09 5.43
C LEU A 62 15.70 0.81 6.91
N GLU A 63 15.49 1.85 7.71
CA GLU A 63 15.07 1.72 9.11
C GLU A 63 13.73 1.01 9.22
N ALA A 64 12.75 1.40 8.40
CA ALA A 64 11.45 0.73 8.34
C ALA A 64 11.58 -0.76 7.97
N TYR A 65 12.37 -1.06 6.93
CA TYR A 65 12.69 -2.44 6.53
C TYR A 65 13.28 -3.24 7.70
N ASN A 66 14.25 -2.69 8.43
CA ASN A 66 14.91 -3.36 9.54
C ASN A 66 13.97 -3.59 10.74
N ILE A 67 13.10 -2.63 11.05
CA ILE A 67 12.09 -2.75 12.12
C ILE A 67 11.10 -3.87 11.79
N LEU A 68 10.61 -3.92 10.55
CA LEU A 68 9.73 -4.99 10.09
C LEU A 68 10.45 -6.34 10.09
N ALA A 69 11.71 -6.40 9.64
CA ALA A 69 12.54 -7.61 9.68
C ALA A 69 12.78 -8.12 11.12
N ALA A 70 12.80 -7.22 12.10
CA ALA A 70 12.87 -7.57 13.52
C ALA A 70 11.52 -8.02 14.11
N GLY A 71 10.46 -8.10 13.31
CA GLY A 71 9.12 -8.51 13.74
C GLY A 71 8.42 -7.49 14.62
N LYS A 72 8.71 -6.20 14.45
CA LYS A 72 8.11 -5.10 15.23
C LYS A 72 7.12 -4.30 14.40
N ASN A 73 6.09 -3.81 15.08
CA ASN A 73 5.17 -2.82 14.52
C ASN A 73 5.84 -1.47 14.29
N LEU A 74 5.43 -0.76 13.26
CA LEU A 74 6.00 0.51 12.83
C LEU A 74 4.90 1.51 12.47
N ILE A 75 5.04 2.74 12.96
CA ILE A 75 4.38 3.91 12.41
C ILE A 75 5.44 4.70 11.64
N LEU A 76 5.32 4.73 10.32
CA LEU A 76 6.27 5.45 9.45
C LEU A 76 5.71 6.84 9.14
N ARG A 77 6.31 7.87 9.74
CA ARG A 77 6.01 9.27 9.42
C ARG A 77 7.02 9.79 8.41
N SER A 78 6.57 10.08 7.20
CA SER A 78 7.39 10.74 6.18
C SER A 78 6.51 11.54 5.21
N GLY A 79 7.10 12.58 4.60
CA GLY A 79 6.38 13.48 3.69
C GLY A 79 5.76 12.78 2.48
N THR A 80 4.86 13.44 1.77
CA THR A 80 4.32 12.95 0.50
C THR A 80 5.45 12.72 -0.51
N GLY A 81 5.37 11.65 -1.31
CA GLY A 81 6.42 11.30 -2.28
C GLY A 81 7.74 10.76 -1.71
N SER A 82 7.85 10.59 -0.38
CA SER A 82 9.07 10.10 0.28
C SER A 82 9.31 8.58 0.19
N GLY A 83 8.50 7.85 -0.58
CA GLY A 83 8.69 6.41 -0.82
C GLY A 83 8.32 5.49 0.34
N LYS A 84 7.24 5.80 1.08
CA LYS A 84 6.68 4.92 2.14
C LYS A 84 6.33 3.53 1.62
N THR A 85 5.73 3.47 0.42
CA THR A 85 5.30 2.23 -0.24
C THR A 85 6.48 1.26 -0.42
N GLU A 86 7.60 1.78 -0.91
CA GLU A 86 8.81 1.00 -1.18
C GLU A 86 9.42 0.39 0.08
N ALA A 87 9.29 1.06 1.23
CA ALA A 87 9.87 0.61 2.48
C ALA A 87 9.28 -0.73 2.94
N TRP A 88 7.95 -0.82 3.03
CA TRP A 88 7.29 -2.06 3.41
C TRP A 88 7.27 -3.08 2.27
N PHE A 89 7.24 -2.62 1.01
CA PHE A 89 7.28 -3.52 -0.14
C PHE A 89 8.60 -4.28 -0.22
N ALA A 90 9.74 -3.62 0.01
CA ALA A 90 11.05 -4.28 0.03
C ALA A 90 11.11 -5.38 1.09
N TYR A 91 10.54 -5.13 2.27
CA TYR A 91 10.39 -6.16 3.30
C TYR A 91 9.52 -7.32 2.80
N ALA A 92 8.32 -7.03 2.30
CA ALA A 92 7.38 -8.05 1.87
C ALA A 92 7.96 -8.93 0.75
N ALA A 93 8.58 -8.32 -0.26
CA ALA A 93 9.20 -9.02 -1.38
C ALA A 93 10.39 -9.88 -0.92
N ARG A 94 11.24 -9.38 -0.02
CA ARG A 94 12.43 -10.11 0.45
C ARG A 94 12.10 -11.33 1.31
N TYR A 95 11.01 -11.26 2.07
CA TYR A 95 10.60 -12.34 2.98
C TYR A 95 9.41 -13.15 2.45
N GLY A 96 8.88 -12.82 1.27
CA GLY A 96 7.71 -13.49 0.70
C GLY A 96 6.44 -13.31 1.54
N ALA A 97 6.31 -12.17 2.24
CA ALA A 97 5.22 -11.89 3.15
C ALA A 97 3.90 -11.69 2.39
N ASN A 98 2.81 -12.24 2.91
CA ASN A 98 1.47 -11.94 2.41
C ASN A 98 1.00 -10.61 3.04
N VAL A 99 0.65 -9.64 2.19
CA VAL A 99 0.37 -8.26 2.61
C VAL A 99 -1.07 -7.87 2.31
N LEU A 100 -1.77 -7.36 3.33
CA LEU A 100 -3.01 -6.62 3.15
C LEU A 100 -2.69 -5.13 3.24
N ALA A 101 -2.84 -4.40 2.14
CA ALA A 101 -2.67 -2.94 2.12
C ALA A 101 -4.03 -2.25 2.06
N VAL A 102 -4.32 -1.41 3.05
CA VAL A 102 -5.57 -0.67 3.19
C VAL A 102 -5.32 0.78 2.86
N TYR A 103 -5.88 1.21 1.74
CA TYR A 103 -5.79 2.59 1.26
C TYR A 103 -7.11 3.32 1.52
N PRO A 104 -7.07 4.59 1.94
CA PRO A 104 -8.28 5.35 2.23
C PRO A 104 -9.18 5.48 1.00
N THR A 105 -8.57 5.74 -0.17
CA THR A 105 -9.29 5.91 -1.43
C THR A 105 -8.52 5.26 -2.60
N LEU A 106 -8.99 4.10 -3.06
CA LEU A 106 -8.32 3.39 -4.17
C LEU A 106 -8.21 4.24 -5.45
N ALA A 107 -9.18 5.12 -5.71
CA ALA A 107 -9.16 6.01 -6.87
C ALA A 107 -7.99 7.01 -6.83
N LEU A 108 -7.66 7.56 -5.65
CA LEU A 108 -6.51 8.46 -5.50
C LEU A 108 -5.19 7.70 -5.37
N SER A 109 -5.25 6.43 -4.95
CA SER A 109 -4.08 5.57 -4.82
C SER A 109 -3.74 4.78 -6.08
N ASN A 110 -4.45 4.99 -7.20
CA ASN A 110 -4.26 4.22 -8.44
C ASN A 110 -2.80 4.16 -8.91
N ASP A 111 -2.05 5.26 -8.82
CA ASP A 111 -0.64 5.28 -9.22
C ASP A 111 0.22 4.39 -8.31
N GLN A 112 -0.03 4.44 -7.00
CA GLN A 112 0.67 3.57 -6.05
C GLN A 112 0.33 2.10 -6.29
N VAL A 113 -0.94 1.81 -6.57
CA VAL A 113 -1.43 0.45 -6.83
C VAL A 113 -0.88 -0.10 -8.15
N ASN A 114 -0.86 0.71 -9.22
CA ASN A 114 -0.25 0.34 -10.49
C ASN A 114 1.25 0.08 -10.35
N ARG A 115 1.93 0.88 -9.52
CA ARG A 115 3.34 0.66 -9.20
C ARG A 115 3.57 -0.65 -8.45
N LEU A 116 2.76 -0.95 -7.44
CA LEU A 116 2.81 -2.23 -6.72
C LEU A 116 2.53 -3.44 -7.61
N ASN A 117 1.55 -3.33 -8.52
CA ASN A 117 1.26 -4.37 -9.50
C ASN A 117 2.48 -4.66 -10.39
N ARG A 118 3.13 -3.62 -10.93
CA ARG A 118 4.36 -3.76 -11.73
C ARG A 118 5.48 -4.44 -10.94
N TYR A 119 5.66 -4.08 -9.67
CA TYR A 119 6.67 -4.71 -8.84
C TYR A 119 6.36 -6.18 -8.55
N CYS A 120 5.08 -6.50 -8.30
CA CYS A 120 4.67 -7.89 -8.08
C CYS A 120 4.88 -8.72 -9.34
N GLU A 121 4.40 -8.25 -10.49
CA GLU A 121 4.55 -8.93 -11.79
C GLU A 121 6.02 -9.21 -12.13
N ALA A 122 6.87 -8.19 -11.96
CA ALA A 122 8.31 -8.30 -12.15
C ALA A 122 8.96 -9.37 -11.26
N LEU A 123 8.42 -9.61 -10.07
CA LEU A 123 8.93 -10.59 -9.11
C LEU A 123 8.21 -11.94 -9.19
N GLY A 124 7.28 -12.13 -10.13
CA GLY A 124 6.44 -13.33 -10.19
C GLY A 124 5.47 -13.47 -9.03
N LEU A 125 5.18 -12.37 -8.34
CA LEU A 125 4.20 -12.28 -7.25
C LEU A 125 2.84 -11.84 -7.79
N LYS A 126 1.78 -12.20 -7.06
CA LYS A 126 0.42 -11.84 -7.44
C LYS A 126 -0.13 -10.73 -6.54
N ALA A 127 -0.51 -9.61 -7.17
CA ALA A 127 -1.25 -8.53 -6.54
C ALA A 127 -2.71 -8.54 -7.02
N SER A 128 -3.65 -8.38 -6.09
CA SER A 128 -5.08 -8.26 -6.38
C SER A 128 -5.66 -7.03 -5.69
N ILE A 129 -6.56 -6.33 -6.38
CA ILE A 129 -7.28 -5.17 -5.84
C ILE A 129 -8.72 -5.59 -5.60
N ILE A 130 -9.27 -5.25 -4.43
CA ILE A 130 -10.64 -5.59 -4.10
C ILE A 130 -11.33 -4.49 -3.28
N ASP A 131 -12.47 -4.05 -3.80
CA ASP A 131 -13.46 -3.21 -3.13
C ASP A 131 -14.88 -3.64 -3.54
N ALA A 132 -15.91 -2.93 -3.10
CA ALA A 132 -17.29 -3.32 -3.41
C ALA A 132 -17.62 -3.29 -4.93
N PRO A 133 -17.24 -2.23 -5.70
CA PRO A 133 -17.39 -2.23 -7.15
C PRO A 133 -16.59 -3.35 -7.85
N THR A 134 -15.32 -3.52 -7.49
CA THR A 134 -14.43 -4.52 -8.09
C THR A 134 -14.90 -5.93 -7.78
N ARG A 135 -15.34 -6.21 -6.56
CA ARG A 135 -15.94 -7.51 -6.20
C ARG A 135 -17.13 -7.82 -7.09
N THR A 136 -18.01 -6.85 -7.33
CA THR A 136 -19.21 -7.05 -8.16
C THR A 136 -18.81 -7.33 -9.60
N ARG A 137 -17.91 -6.52 -10.17
CA ARG A 137 -17.39 -6.70 -11.53
C ARG A 137 -16.69 -8.07 -11.72
N LEU A 138 -15.79 -8.44 -10.81
CA LEU A 138 -15.04 -9.70 -10.89
C LEU A 138 -15.95 -10.90 -10.65
N ALA A 139 -16.88 -10.83 -9.69
CA ALA A 139 -17.82 -11.92 -9.45
C ALA A 139 -18.71 -12.20 -10.67
N SER A 140 -19.09 -11.18 -11.44
CA SER A 140 -19.83 -11.36 -12.69
C SER A 140 -18.98 -11.98 -13.81
N SER A 141 -17.66 -11.74 -13.81
CA SER A 141 -16.75 -12.22 -14.86
C SER A 141 -16.22 -13.63 -14.60
N ILE A 142 -15.72 -13.90 -13.39
CA ILE A 142 -15.05 -15.17 -13.04
C ILE A 142 -15.81 -16.00 -11.99
N GLY A 143 -17.00 -15.55 -11.59
CA GLY A 143 -17.79 -16.18 -10.54
C GLY A 143 -17.23 -15.96 -9.14
N MET A 144 -18.07 -16.15 -8.12
CA MET A 144 -17.66 -15.99 -6.72
C MET A 144 -16.58 -17.00 -6.29
N ARG A 145 -16.64 -18.23 -6.84
CA ARG A 145 -15.65 -19.28 -6.57
C ARG A 145 -14.30 -18.96 -7.21
N GLY A 146 -14.30 -18.44 -8.44
CA GLY A 146 -13.09 -17.99 -9.13
C GLY A 146 -12.45 -16.83 -8.40
N LEU A 147 -13.25 -15.83 -8.01
CA LEU A 147 -12.77 -14.68 -7.23
C LEU A 147 -12.17 -15.09 -5.88
N ARG A 148 -12.78 -16.04 -5.16
CA ARG A 148 -12.21 -16.55 -3.91
C ARG A 148 -10.84 -17.18 -4.13
N ARG A 149 -10.70 -18.05 -5.15
CA ARG A 149 -9.43 -18.69 -5.51
C ARG A 149 -8.38 -17.67 -5.95
N ASP A 150 -8.83 -16.65 -6.69
CA ASP A 150 -7.97 -15.56 -7.15
C ASP A 150 -7.32 -14.86 -5.96
N LEU A 151 -8.13 -14.36 -5.02
CA LEU A 151 -7.66 -13.67 -3.81
C LEU A 151 -6.85 -14.58 -2.88
N ALA A 152 -7.25 -15.85 -2.75
CA ALA A 152 -6.55 -16.83 -1.93
C ALA A 152 -5.16 -17.22 -2.47
N SER A 153 -4.84 -16.90 -3.73
CA SER A 153 -3.52 -17.14 -4.32
C SER A 153 -2.65 -15.88 -4.39
N SER A 154 -3.15 -14.73 -3.93
CA SER A 154 -2.43 -13.46 -3.97
C SER A 154 -1.39 -13.35 -2.85
N ASN A 155 -0.28 -12.69 -3.15
CA ASN A 155 0.74 -12.27 -2.19
C ASN A 155 0.43 -10.87 -1.63
N LEU A 156 -0.17 -10.01 -2.44
CA LEU A 156 -0.58 -8.67 -2.05
C LEU A 156 -2.06 -8.50 -2.36
N VAL A 157 -2.86 -8.10 -1.35
CA VAL A 157 -4.24 -7.67 -1.55
C VAL A 157 -4.33 -6.21 -1.17
N VAL A 158 -4.82 -5.38 -2.09
CA VAL A 158 -5.09 -3.96 -1.88
C VAL A 158 -6.59 -3.76 -1.72
N THR A 159 -7.00 -3.07 -0.66
CA THR A 159 -8.41 -2.80 -0.37
C THR A 159 -8.63 -1.42 0.27
N ASN A 160 -9.86 -1.13 0.66
CA ASN A 160 -10.23 0.05 1.42
C ASN A 160 -10.92 -0.32 2.75
N PRO A 161 -10.97 0.62 3.72
CA PRO A 161 -11.53 0.34 5.05
C PRO A 161 -12.98 -0.15 5.01
N ALA A 162 -13.81 0.40 4.12
CA ALA A 162 -15.22 0.06 4.04
C ALA A 162 -15.43 -1.40 3.60
N TYR A 163 -14.68 -1.84 2.58
CA TYR A 163 -14.74 -3.21 2.11
C TYR A 163 -14.17 -4.17 3.15
N LEU A 164 -13.02 -3.84 3.76
CA LEU A 164 -12.42 -4.65 4.81
C LEU A 164 -13.37 -4.82 6.00
N LEU A 165 -14.05 -3.76 6.46
CA LEU A 165 -15.07 -3.84 7.49
C LEU A 165 -16.19 -4.83 7.12
N SER A 166 -16.64 -4.80 5.87
CA SER A 166 -17.69 -5.71 5.38
C SER A 166 -17.25 -7.19 5.40
N GLU A 167 -15.96 -7.45 5.22
CA GLU A 167 -15.38 -8.79 5.29
C GLU A 167 -15.21 -9.23 6.75
N VAL A 168 -14.72 -8.33 7.61
CA VAL A 168 -14.53 -8.57 9.04
C VAL A 168 -15.85 -8.87 9.75
N LYS A 169 -16.93 -8.19 9.39
CA LYS A 169 -18.28 -8.45 9.93
C LYS A 169 -18.82 -9.85 9.63
N LYS A 170 -18.30 -10.52 8.60
CA LYS A 170 -18.74 -11.87 8.22
C LYS A 170 -18.06 -12.98 9.03
N PHE A 171 -17.02 -12.65 9.81
CA PHE A 171 -16.38 -13.63 10.68
C PHE A 171 -17.35 -14.04 11.80
N GLY A 172 -17.86 -15.28 11.73
CA GLY A 172 -18.89 -15.80 12.63
C GLY A 172 -20.31 -15.77 12.06
N SER A 173 -20.47 -15.44 10.78
CA SER A 173 -21.73 -15.61 10.05
C SER A 173 -21.73 -16.91 9.22
N ASP A 174 -22.91 -17.36 8.78
CA ASP A 174 -23.06 -18.57 7.94
C ASP A 174 -22.33 -18.47 6.59
N ARG A 175 -22.04 -17.24 6.13
CA ARG A 175 -21.34 -17.00 4.86
C ARG A 175 -19.90 -16.56 5.14
N PRO A 176 -18.89 -17.41 4.87
CA PRO A 176 -17.52 -17.06 5.16
C PRO A 176 -17.07 -15.84 4.33
N PRO A 177 -16.22 -14.97 4.90
CA PRO A 177 -15.60 -13.87 4.16
C PRO A 177 -14.93 -14.38 2.88
N LEU A 178 -14.91 -13.53 1.85
CA LEU A 178 -14.17 -13.79 0.62
C LEU A 178 -12.66 -13.80 0.89
N LEU A 179 -12.19 -12.90 1.75
CA LEU A 179 -10.79 -12.78 2.13
C LEU A 179 -10.32 -13.81 3.17
N ARG A 180 -11.18 -14.72 3.64
CA ARG A 180 -10.87 -15.64 4.75
C ARG A 180 -9.56 -16.43 4.53
N GLU A 181 -9.41 -17.05 3.36
CA GLU A 181 -8.23 -17.86 3.03
C GLU A 181 -6.97 -17.01 2.94
N PHE A 182 -7.04 -15.83 2.29
CA PHE A 182 -5.92 -14.89 2.24
C PHE A 182 -5.50 -14.41 3.63
N LEU A 183 -6.47 -13.96 4.42
CA LEU A 183 -6.29 -13.43 5.76
C LEU A 183 -5.64 -14.47 6.70
N SER A 184 -5.96 -15.76 6.59
CA SER A 184 -5.33 -16.81 7.40
C SER A 184 -3.81 -16.97 7.21
N ARG A 185 -3.25 -16.40 6.15
CA ARG A 185 -1.81 -16.38 5.85
C ARG A 185 -1.22 -14.97 5.94
N LEU A 186 -1.97 -14.00 6.44
CA LEU A 186 -1.54 -12.60 6.50
C LEU A 186 -0.31 -12.46 7.40
N ASP A 187 0.74 -11.88 6.85
CA ASP A 187 2.01 -11.62 7.53
C ASP A 187 2.19 -10.13 7.84
N LEU A 188 1.61 -9.24 7.03
CA LEU A 188 1.72 -7.80 7.21
C LEU A 188 0.42 -7.07 6.86
N LEU A 189 -0.09 -6.25 7.79
CA LEU A 189 -1.15 -5.28 7.55
C LEU A 189 -0.55 -3.88 7.38
N VAL A 190 -0.81 -3.25 6.25
CA VAL A 190 -0.39 -1.88 5.95
C VAL A 190 -1.63 -0.98 5.96
N LEU A 191 -1.60 0.08 6.77
CA LEU A 191 -2.60 1.14 6.77
C LEU A 191 -1.94 2.39 6.19
N ASP A 192 -2.32 2.77 4.98
CA ASP A 192 -1.73 3.94 4.31
C ASP A 192 -2.47 5.24 4.66
N ASP A 193 -1.73 6.36 4.61
CA ASP A 193 -2.20 7.72 4.88
C ASP A 193 -3.14 7.81 6.10
N ILE A 194 -2.63 7.40 7.27
CA ILE A 194 -3.39 7.37 8.53
C ILE A 194 -3.98 8.74 8.89
N ASP A 195 -3.29 9.81 8.51
CA ASP A 195 -3.68 11.21 8.67
C ASP A 195 -4.89 11.63 7.81
N PHE A 196 -5.24 10.83 6.79
CA PHE A 196 -6.47 11.03 6.01
C PHE A 196 -7.73 10.64 6.80
N TYR A 197 -7.61 9.78 7.82
CA TYR A 197 -8.78 9.27 8.54
C TYR A 197 -9.28 10.23 9.61
N SER A 198 -10.59 10.52 9.57
CA SER A 198 -11.27 11.15 10.69
C SER A 198 -11.20 10.27 11.96
N PRO A 199 -11.35 10.84 13.17
CA PRO A 199 -11.31 10.07 14.41
C PRO A 199 -12.25 8.85 14.42
N ARG A 200 -13.44 9.00 13.82
CA ARG A 200 -14.41 7.91 13.67
C ARG A 200 -13.88 6.79 12.77
N SER A 201 -13.27 7.15 11.63
CA SER A 201 -12.75 6.18 10.68
C SER A 201 -11.54 5.45 11.24
N LEU A 202 -10.68 6.16 11.99
CA LEU A 202 -9.56 5.59 12.71
C LEU A 202 -10.03 4.59 13.79
N ALA A 203 -11.05 4.94 14.57
CA ALA A 203 -11.64 4.03 15.56
C ALA A 203 -12.17 2.73 14.91
N ILE A 204 -12.79 2.83 13.73
CA ILE A 204 -13.24 1.66 12.96
C ILE A 204 -12.04 0.81 12.49
N LEU A 205 -10.97 1.44 12.01
CA LEU A 205 -9.75 0.73 11.61
C LEU A 205 -9.09 0.00 12.78
N LEU A 206 -9.05 0.61 13.96
CA LEU A 206 -8.54 -0.03 15.18
C LEU A 206 -9.40 -1.23 15.58
N ALA A 207 -10.72 -1.10 15.56
CA ALA A 207 -11.63 -2.22 15.83
C ALA A 207 -11.46 -3.36 14.80
N ILE A 208 -11.22 -3.03 13.53
CA ILE A 208 -10.89 -4.02 12.49
C ILE A 208 -9.59 -4.75 12.86
N CYS A 209 -8.54 -4.02 13.25
CA CYS A 209 -7.26 -4.62 13.64
C CYS A 209 -7.42 -5.58 14.84
N GLU A 210 -8.21 -5.19 15.84
CA GLU A 210 -8.53 -6.04 16.99
C GLU A 210 -9.23 -7.34 16.57
N ILE A 211 -10.26 -7.24 15.72
CA ILE A 211 -10.99 -8.43 15.24
C ILE A 211 -10.08 -9.33 14.40
N LEU A 212 -9.23 -8.76 13.54
CA LEU A 212 -8.28 -9.53 12.75
C LEU A 212 -7.28 -10.28 13.66
N ARG A 213 -6.74 -9.60 14.66
CA ARG A 213 -5.84 -10.22 15.65
C ARG A 213 -6.51 -11.37 16.39
N GLU A 214 -7.78 -11.21 16.79
CA GLU A 214 -8.52 -12.23 17.54
C GLU A 214 -8.98 -13.42 16.69
N ARG A 215 -9.42 -13.17 15.44
CA ARG A 215 -10.16 -14.16 14.64
C ARG A 215 -9.41 -14.74 13.46
N VAL A 216 -8.33 -14.11 13.02
CA VAL A 216 -7.64 -14.48 11.78
C VAL A 216 -6.30 -15.12 12.05
N SER A 217 -5.46 -14.47 12.86
CA SER A 217 -4.08 -14.92 13.03
C SER A 217 -3.52 -14.47 14.36
N THR A 218 -3.19 -15.43 15.23
CA THR A 218 -2.33 -15.21 16.41
C THR A 218 -0.90 -14.85 16.03
N ARG A 219 -0.54 -14.94 14.73
CA ARG A 219 0.77 -14.54 14.18
C ARG A 219 0.79 -13.08 13.74
N LEU A 220 -0.36 -12.40 13.64
CA LEU A 220 -0.40 -10.96 13.44
C LEU A 220 0.16 -10.31 14.72
N ARG A 221 1.42 -9.90 14.68
CA ARG A 221 2.11 -9.22 15.78
C ARG A 221 2.10 -7.73 15.54
#